data_AF-A0A2V8K5T8-F1
#
_entry.id   AF-A0A2V8K5T8-F1
#
_cell.length_a   1.000
_cell.length_b   1.000
_cell.length_c   1.000
_cell.angle_alpha   90.00
_cell.angle_beta   90.00
_cell.angle_gamma   90.00
#
_symmetry.space_group_name_H-M   'P 1'
#
loop_
_entity.id
_entity.type
_entity.pdbx_description
1 polymer ?
#
loop_
_entity_poly.entity_id
_entity_poly.type
_entity_poly.pdbx_seq_one_letter_code
_entity_poly.pdbx_strand_id
1 'polypeptide(L)'
;MRLLRLEWRGGHVDCDWIARVQDEWDRGLPRHLSEGQTALQALEDAIVVRELLFYALHDISSATFRVYRQVADEPPQLIITGTVTRPEPVRWNVRSLVMQAKLCGFHFCLDDGKLVALQVEEQ
;
A
#
# COMPACT_ATOMS: atom_id res chain seq x y z
N MET A 1 9.65 -0.68 6.71
CA MET A 1 8.35 -1.37 6.60
C MET A 1 8.35 -2.51 7.62
N ARG A 2 7.21 -2.89 8.20
CA ARG A 2 7.12 -4.06 9.10
C ARG A 2 5.98 -4.98 8.67
N LEU A 3 6.32 -6.19 8.23
CA LEU A 3 5.34 -7.23 7.89
C LEU A 3 4.55 -7.65 9.14
N LEU A 4 3.22 -7.74 9.02
CA LEU A 4 2.32 -8.21 10.08
C LEU A 4 1.80 -9.61 9.76
N ARG A 5 1.37 -9.83 8.52
CA ARG A 5 0.83 -11.11 8.05
C ARG A 5 1.29 -11.37 6.63
N LEU A 6 1.73 -12.60 6.38
CA LEU A 6 1.85 -13.16 5.05
C LEU A 6 1.29 -14.57 5.13
N GLU A 7 0.10 -14.75 4.59
CA GLU A 7 -0.58 -16.03 4.66
C GLU A 7 -0.95 -16.50 3.26
N TRP A 8 -0.52 -17.71 2.93
CA TRP A 8 -0.77 -18.34 1.65
C TRP A 8 -1.80 -19.45 1.80
N ARG A 9 -2.91 -19.33 1.07
CA ARG A 9 -3.99 -20.33 1.00
C ARG A 9 -4.33 -20.63 -0.45
N GLY A 10 -3.93 -21.79 -0.95
CA GLY A 10 -4.23 -22.21 -2.33
C GLY A 10 -3.64 -21.25 -3.36
N GLY A 11 -4.46 -20.65 -4.22
CA GLY A 11 -4.03 -19.64 -5.20
C GLY A 11 -4.04 -18.20 -4.69
N HIS A 12 -4.21 -17.97 -3.38
CA HIS A 12 -4.40 -16.63 -2.81
C HIS A 12 -3.40 -16.33 -1.68
N VAL A 13 -3.01 -15.06 -1.55
CA VAL A 13 -2.18 -14.57 -0.44
C VAL A 13 -2.83 -13.37 0.24
N ASP A 14 -2.93 -13.43 1.58
CA ASP A 14 -3.16 -12.24 2.41
C ASP A 14 -1.81 -11.66 2.84
N CYS A 15 -1.58 -10.37 2.57
CA CYS A 15 -0.36 -9.66 2.91
C CYS A 15 -0.69 -8.35 3.64
N ASP A 16 -0.37 -8.30 4.93
CA ASP A 16 -0.65 -7.15 5.79
C ASP A 16 0.66 -6.58 6.35
N TRP A 17 0.86 -5.27 6.32
CA TRP A 17 2.07 -4.64 6.86
C TRP A 17 1.86 -3.20 7.36
N ILE A 18 2.80 -2.74 8.18
CA ILE A 18 2.92 -1.34 8.60
C ILE A 18 3.83 -0.61 7.61
N ALA A 19 3.30 0.47 7.03
CA ALA A 19 4.03 1.40 6.18
C ALA A 19 5.29 1.94 6.87
N ARG A 20 6.26 2.37 6.08
CA ARG A 20 7.45 3.05 6.62
C ARG A 20 7.03 4.31 7.38
N VAL A 21 7.75 4.58 8.47
CA VAL A 21 7.76 5.93 9.05
C VAL A 21 8.44 6.87 8.08
N GLN A 22 8.10 8.16 8.17
CA GLN A 22 8.66 9.21 7.34
C GLN A 22 10.18 9.10 7.24
N ASP A 23 10.70 9.34 6.03
CA ASP A 23 12.12 9.27 5.77
C ASP A 23 12.92 10.26 6.63
N GLU A 24 14.09 9.86 7.10
CA GLU A 24 14.97 10.73 7.89
C GLU A 24 15.46 11.93 7.07
N TRP A 25 15.55 11.77 5.74
CA TRP A 25 15.88 12.86 4.81
C TRP A 25 14.80 13.95 4.75
N ASP A 26 13.56 13.63 5.14
CA ASP A 26 12.45 14.59 5.20
C ASP A 26 12.39 15.33 6.55
N ARG A 27 13.34 15.08 7.47
CA ARG A 27 13.43 15.80 8.74
C ARG A 27 13.71 17.28 8.48
N GLY A 28 12.67 18.10 8.62
CA GLY A 28 12.74 19.56 8.44
C GLY A 28 11.84 20.10 7.33
N LEU A 29 11.18 19.22 6.56
CA LEU A 29 10.14 19.66 5.64
C LEU A 29 8.92 20.21 6.40
N PRO A 30 8.24 21.23 5.85
CA PRO A 30 6.90 21.60 6.29
C PRO A 30 5.99 20.37 6.35
N ARG A 31 5.17 20.28 7.41
CA ARG A 31 4.34 19.11 7.70
C ARG A 31 3.53 18.61 6.49
N HIS A 32 2.89 19.52 5.74
CA HIS A 32 2.09 19.15 4.57
C HIS A 32 2.92 18.48 3.46
N LEU A 33 4.16 18.92 3.23
CA LEU A 33 5.05 18.28 2.25
C LEU A 33 5.53 16.91 2.74
N SER A 34 5.87 16.81 4.03
CA SER A 34 6.28 15.55 4.66
C SER A 34 5.15 14.50 4.63
N GLU A 35 3.92 14.90 4.92
CA GLU A 35 2.74 14.04 4.87
C GLU A 35 2.45 13.57 3.43
N GLY A 36 2.64 14.46 2.44
CA GLY A 36 2.57 14.13 1.02
C GLY A 36 3.64 13.12 0.56
N GLN A 37 4.91 13.32 0.95
CA GLN A 37 5.98 12.37 0.63
C GLN A 37 5.75 11.00 1.26
N THR A 38 5.30 10.98 2.52
CA THR A 38 4.94 9.74 3.23
C THR A 38 3.82 8.99 2.50
N ALA A 39 2.82 9.70 1.96
CA ALA A 39 1.76 9.11 1.17
C ALA A 39 2.29 8.49 -0.13
N LEU A 40 3.12 9.21 -0.88
CA LEU A 40 3.72 8.71 -2.13
C LEU A 40 4.60 7.49 -1.87
N GLN A 41 5.40 7.52 -0.80
CA GLN A 41 6.25 6.40 -0.39
C GLN A 41 5.42 5.13 -0.08
N ALA A 42 4.31 5.28 0.65
CA ALA A 42 3.44 4.15 0.95
C ALA A 42 2.76 3.55 -0.30
N LEU A 43 2.41 4.40 -1.28
CA LEU A 43 1.83 3.96 -2.55
C LEU A 43 2.86 3.23 -3.41
N GLU A 44 4.09 3.75 -3.50
CA GLU A 44 5.20 3.12 -4.21
C GLU A 44 5.51 1.74 -3.60
N ASP A 45 5.63 1.66 -2.27
CA ASP A 45 5.84 0.40 -1.56
C ASP A 45 4.76 -0.63 -1.88
N ALA A 46 3.49 -0.22 -1.90
CA ALA A 46 2.38 -1.13 -2.23
C ALA A 46 2.49 -1.69 -3.65
N ILE A 47 2.84 -0.84 -4.63
CA ILE A 47 3.06 -1.27 -6.02
C ILE A 47 4.22 -2.27 -6.09
N VAL A 48 5.36 -1.94 -5.51
CA VAL A 48 6.56 -2.79 -5.53
C VAL A 48 6.31 -4.12 -4.82
N VAL A 49 5.65 -4.12 -3.66
CA VAL A 49 5.32 -5.35 -2.93
C VAL A 49 4.40 -6.25 -3.75
N ARG A 50 3.41 -5.68 -4.46
CA ARG A 50 2.56 -6.43 -5.38
C ARG A 50 3.36 -7.07 -6.50
N GLU A 51 4.25 -6.31 -7.15
CA GLU A 51 5.11 -6.83 -8.21
C GLU A 51 6.00 -7.97 -7.71
N LEU A 52 6.65 -7.76 -6.56
CA LEU A 52 7.50 -8.76 -5.91
C LEU A 52 6.73 -10.02 -5.57
N LEU A 53 5.51 -9.90 -5.04
CA LEU A 53 4.70 -11.05 -4.64
C LEU A 53 4.33 -11.93 -5.84
N PHE A 54 3.85 -11.33 -6.93
CA PHE A 54 3.52 -12.09 -8.15
C PHE A 54 4.76 -12.59 -8.90
N TYR A 55 5.89 -11.90 -8.77
CA TYR A 55 7.17 -12.36 -9.31
C TYR A 55 7.71 -13.58 -8.54
N ALA A 56 7.69 -13.54 -7.20
CA ALA A 56 8.26 -14.58 -6.35
C ALA A 56 7.37 -15.82 -6.20
N LEU A 57 6.05 -15.64 -6.18
CA LEU A 57 5.08 -16.72 -6.02
C LEU A 57 4.36 -16.92 -7.35
N HIS A 58 4.75 -17.93 -8.13
CA HIS A 58 4.15 -18.15 -9.45
C HIS A 58 2.75 -18.77 -9.40
N ASP A 59 2.46 -19.56 -8.36
CA ASP A 59 1.22 -20.32 -8.24
C ASP A 59 0.04 -19.51 -7.69
N ILE A 60 0.27 -18.27 -7.25
CA ILE A 60 -0.80 -17.40 -6.78
C ILE A 60 -1.47 -16.69 -7.96
N SER A 61 -2.80 -16.66 -7.97
CA SER A 61 -3.61 -15.94 -8.95
C SER A 61 -4.16 -14.63 -8.41
N SER A 62 -4.12 -14.44 -7.10
CA SER A 62 -4.62 -13.23 -6.44
C SER A 62 -3.96 -12.98 -5.09
N ALA A 63 -4.05 -11.74 -4.62
CA ALA A 63 -3.60 -11.35 -3.29
C ALA A 63 -4.46 -10.22 -2.72
N THR A 64 -4.68 -10.26 -1.41
CA THR A 64 -5.26 -9.17 -0.64
C THR A 64 -4.14 -8.46 0.10
N PHE A 65 -4.02 -7.15 -0.12
CA PHE A 65 -3.03 -6.32 0.55
C PHE A 65 -3.72 -5.39 1.54
N ARG A 66 -3.19 -5.28 2.76
CA ARG A 66 -3.61 -4.26 3.74
C ARG A 66 -2.40 -3.53 4.29
N VAL A 67 -2.39 -2.22 4.15
CA VAL A 67 -1.31 -1.36 4.62
C VAL A 67 -1.82 -0.49 5.74
N TYR A 68 -1.10 -0.53 6.84
CA TYR A 68 -1.44 0.18 8.06
C TYR A 68 -0.42 1.27 8.36
N ARG A 69 -0.87 2.35 8.98
CA ARG A 69 0.00 3.35 9.61
C ARG A 69 -0.01 3.14 11.11
N GLN A 70 1.18 3.00 11.71
CA GLN A 70 1.31 3.06 13.16
C GLN A 70 1.08 4.49 13.64
N VAL A 71 0.20 4.68 14.60
CA VAL A 71 -0.04 5.94 15.29
C VAL A 71 0.29 5.69 16.75
N ALA A 72 1.47 6.13 17.21
CA ALA A 72 1.94 6.00 18.60
C ALA A 72 1.41 4.73 19.32
N ASP A 73 0.70 4.91 20.44
CA ASP A 73 0.11 3.85 21.27
C ASP A 73 -1.33 3.46 20.85
N GLU A 74 -1.78 3.93 19.68
CA GLU A 74 -3.09 3.56 19.12
C GLU A 74 -3.00 2.31 18.23
N PRO A 75 -4.13 1.58 18.06
CA PRO A 75 -4.23 0.55 17.04
C PRO A 75 -3.83 1.08 15.66
N PRO A 76 -3.09 0.31 14.85
CA PRO A 76 -2.71 0.74 13.52
C PRO A 76 -3.91 1.07 12.64
N GLN A 77 -3.84 2.20 11.94
CA GLN A 77 -4.91 2.67 11.07
C GLN A 77 -4.73 2.09 9.67
N LEU A 78 -5.76 1.45 9.11
CA LEU A 78 -5.75 1.00 7.72
C LEU A 78 -5.74 2.21 6.78
N ILE A 79 -4.75 2.31 5.89
CA ILE A 79 -4.57 3.46 4.99
C ILE A 79 -4.60 3.07 3.50
N ILE A 80 -4.28 1.82 3.17
CA ILE A 80 -4.37 1.28 1.80
C ILE A 80 -4.90 -0.15 1.91
N THR A 81 -5.82 -0.53 1.03
CA THR A 81 -6.30 -1.91 0.91
C THR A 81 -6.48 -2.29 -0.55
N GLY A 82 -6.49 -3.57 -0.91
CA GLY A 82 -6.86 -3.99 -2.25
C GLY A 82 -6.76 -5.48 -2.46
N THR A 83 -7.80 -6.05 -3.05
CA THR A 83 -7.76 -7.41 -3.59
C THR A 83 -7.41 -7.32 -5.06
N VAL A 84 -6.27 -7.89 -5.44
CA VAL A 84 -5.74 -7.79 -6.79
C VAL A 84 -5.55 -9.18 -7.36
N THR A 85 -5.87 -9.33 -8.64
CA THR A 85 -5.53 -10.55 -9.39
C THR A 85 -4.18 -10.38 -10.05
N ARG A 86 -3.53 -11.51 -10.38
CA ARG A 86 -2.30 -11.51 -11.16
C ARG A 86 -2.55 -10.71 -12.44
N PRO A 87 -1.81 -9.63 -12.67
CA PRO A 87 -2.03 -8.80 -13.85
C PRO A 87 -1.72 -9.58 -15.13
N GLU A 88 -2.56 -9.42 -16.14
CA GLU A 88 -2.07 -9.53 -17.51
C GLU A 88 -1.03 -8.43 -17.76
N PRO A 89 0.01 -8.69 -18.56
CA PRO A 89 1.04 -7.71 -18.84
C PRO A 89 0.48 -6.53 -19.64
N VAL A 90 0.00 -5.50 -18.93
CA VAL A 90 -0.46 -4.24 -19.53
C VAL A 90 0.58 -3.15 -19.24
N ARG A 91 1.07 -2.51 -20.30
CA ARG A 91 2.00 -1.38 -20.18
C ARG A 91 1.22 -0.09 -19.99
N TRP A 92 1.14 0.39 -18.74
CA TRP A 92 0.55 1.68 -18.43
C TRP A 92 1.61 2.78 -18.53
N ASN A 93 1.47 3.72 -19.46
CA ASN A 93 2.32 4.91 -19.52
C ASN A 93 1.73 6.04 -18.67
N VAL A 94 1.62 5.79 -17.36
CA VAL A 94 1.04 6.74 -16.39
C VAL A 94 2.14 7.25 -15.49
N ARG A 95 2.34 8.56 -15.41
CA ARG A 95 3.40 9.17 -14.57
C ARG A 95 3.01 9.39 -13.11
N SER A 96 1.70 9.38 -12.81
CA SER A 96 1.20 9.63 -11.46
C SER A 96 1.19 8.34 -10.63
N LEU A 97 1.96 8.28 -9.54
CA LEU A 97 1.97 7.16 -8.58
C LEU A 97 0.57 6.87 -8.03
N VAL A 98 -0.20 7.91 -7.74
CA VAL A 98 -1.60 7.78 -7.27
C VAL A 98 -2.43 7.00 -8.28
N MET A 99 -2.30 7.34 -9.56
CA MET A 99 -3.06 6.66 -10.62
C MET A 99 -2.53 5.25 -10.87
N GLN A 100 -1.20 5.05 -10.82
CA GLN A 100 -0.60 3.71 -10.92
C GLN A 100 -1.10 2.79 -9.80
N ALA A 101 -1.15 3.26 -8.55
CA ALA A 101 -1.64 2.48 -7.42
C ALA A 101 -3.11 2.07 -7.62
N LYS A 102 -3.96 2.98 -8.10
CA LYS A 102 -5.35 2.66 -8.46
C LYS A 102 -5.44 1.60 -9.56
N LEU A 103 -4.65 1.74 -10.63
CA LEU A 103 -4.60 0.75 -11.72
C LEU A 103 -4.05 -0.61 -11.26
N CYS A 104 -3.23 -0.64 -10.22
CA CYS A 104 -2.77 -1.86 -9.58
C CYS A 104 -3.84 -2.54 -8.71
N GLY A 105 -5.01 -1.90 -8.51
CA GLY A 105 -6.13 -2.41 -7.72
C GLY A 105 -6.15 -1.96 -6.26
N PHE A 106 -5.34 -0.96 -5.89
CA PHE A 106 -5.34 -0.40 -4.55
C PHE A 106 -6.43 0.65 -4.35
N HIS A 107 -7.05 0.60 -3.18
CA HIS A 107 -8.05 1.50 -2.65
C HIS A 107 -7.44 2.26 -1.47
N PHE A 108 -7.55 3.58 -1.53
CA PHE A 108 -7.02 4.50 -0.54
C PHE A 108 -7.71 5.86 -0.69
N CYS A 109 -7.64 6.69 0.35
CA CYS A 109 -8.17 8.05 0.35
C CYS A 109 -7.01 9.03 0.60
N LEU A 110 -6.98 10.12 -0.17
CA LEU A 110 -6.06 11.23 0.02
C LEU A 110 -6.85 12.47 0.44
N ASP A 111 -6.36 13.15 1.47
CA ASP A 111 -6.81 14.47 1.89
C ASP A 111 -5.60 15.40 1.92
N ASP A 112 -5.61 16.46 1.13
CA ASP A 112 -4.48 17.38 0.91
C ASP A 112 -3.12 16.66 0.70
N GLY A 113 -3.13 15.59 -0.11
CA GLY A 113 -1.93 14.79 -0.41
C GLY A 113 -1.54 13.77 0.67
N LYS A 114 -2.23 13.71 1.81
CA LYS A 114 -2.00 12.76 2.90
C LYS A 114 -2.93 11.56 2.81
N LEU A 115 -2.40 10.35 3.04
CA LEU A 115 -3.24 9.16 3.23
C LEU A 115 -4.07 9.25 4.51
N VAL A 116 -5.38 9.17 4.40
CA VAL A 116 -6.28 9.14 5.55
C VAL A 116 -6.69 7.71 5.89
N ALA A 117 -7.12 7.49 7.13
CA ALA A 117 -7.61 6.19 7.56
C ALA A 117 -8.87 5.81 6.77
N LEU A 118 -8.90 4.59 6.26
CA LEU A 118 -10.09 4.01 5.64
C LEU A 118 -11.08 3.63 6.74
N GLN A 119 -12.35 3.96 6.55
CA GLN A 119 -13.42 3.40 7.36
C GLN A 119 -13.50 1.91 7.01
N VAL A 120 -13.22 1.05 7.98
CA VAL A 120 -13.44 -0.38 7.81
C VAL A 120 -14.94 -0.58 7.94
N GLU A 121 -15.65 -0.71 6.84
CA GLU A 121 -16.97 -1.34 6.88
C GLU A 121 -16.72 -2.80 7.28
N GLU A 122 -17.11 -3.16 8.50
CA GLU A 122 -17.23 -4.56 8.91
C GLU A 122 -18.27 -5.21 7.98
N GLN A 123 -17.79 -5.97 6.99
CA GLN A 123 -18.62 -6.91 6.22
C GLN A 123 -18.58 -8.28 6.86
#